data_AF-A0A699WR73-F1
#
_entry.id   AF-A0A699WR73-F1
#
_cell.length_a   1.000
_cell.length_b   1.000
_cell.length_c   1.000
_cell.angle_alpha   90.00
_cell.angle_beta   90.00
_cell.angle_gamma   90.00
#
_symmetry.space_group_name_H-M   'P 1'
#
loop_
_entity.id
_entity.type
_entity.pdbx_description
1 polymer ?
#
loop_
_entity_poly.entity_id
_entity_poly.type
_entity_poly.pdbx_seq_one_letter_code
_entity_poly.pdbx_strand_id
1 'polypeptide(L)' 'MTSDVPSIHDQPIVSEFPDVFLDELPGLPPVREVEFNIELIPGSEPISKAPYRM' A
#
# COMPACT_ATOMS: atom_id res chain seq x y z
N MET A 1 33.56 -4.82 4.66
CA MET A 1 32.44 -4.71 5.61
C MET A 1 31.46 -3.66 5.09
N THR A 2 30.82 -3.96 3.96
CA THR A 2 29.54 -3.38 3.51
C THR A 2 29.01 -4.44 2.56
N SER A 3 28.02 -5.23 3.00
CA SER A 3 27.26 -6.05 2.06
C SER A 3 26.59 -5.08 1.11
N ASP A 4 27.03 -5.06 -0.14
CA ASP A 4 26.39 -4.35 -1.23
C ASP A 4 25.01 -4.97 -1.42
N VAL A 5 24.01 -4.40 -0.77
CA VAL A 5 22.62 -4.82 -0.94
C VAL A 5 22.17 -4.14 -2.23
N PRO A 6 21.83 -4.89 -3.29
CA PRO A 6 21.38 -4.31 -4.54
C PRO A 6 20.20 -3.37 -4.30
N SER A 7 20.25 -2.19 -4.91
CA SER A 7 19.13 -1.26 -4.89
C SER A 7 17.98 -1.85 -5.71
N ILE A 8 16.74 -1.59 -5.30
CA ILE A 8 15.57 -1.98 -6.10
C ILE A 8 15.64 -1.37 -7.52
N HIS A 9 16.27 -0.21 -7.66
CA HIS A 9 16.45 0.47 -8.95
C HIS A 9 17.46 -0.23 -9.87
N ASP A 10 18.25 -1.17 -9.36
CA ASP A 10 19.18 -1.97 -10.18
C ASP A 10 18.45 -3.10 -10.92
N GLN A 11 17.17 -3.35 -10.58
CA GLN A 11 16.36 -4.38 -11.22
C GLN A 11 15.78 -3.85 -12.55
N PRO A 12 16.00 -4.53 -13.69
CA PRO A 12 15.50 -4.09 -15.00
C PRO A 12 13.98 -3.90 -15.05
N ILE A 13 13.22 -4.69 -14.28
CA ILE A 13 11.77 -4.58 -14.20
C ILE A 13 11.31 -3.24 -13.61
N VAL A 14 12.10 -2.62 -12.74
CA VAL A 14 11.72 -1.36 -12.08
C VAL A 14 11.77 -0.19 -13.08
N SER A 15 12.69 -0.22 -14.04
CA SER A 15 12.76 0.81 -15.08
C SER A 15 11.65 0.70 -16.13
N GLU A 16 11.01 -0.46 -16.26
CA GLU A 16 9.84 -0.66 -17.12
C GLU A 16 8.55 -0.06 -16.50
N PHE A 17 8.51 0.16 -15.19
CA PHE A 17 7.34 0.65 -14.45
C PHE A 17 7.67 1.83 -13.52
N PRO A 18 8.10 2.99 -14.06
CA PRO A 18 8.56 4.13 -13.26
C PRO A 18 7.45 4.78 -12.41
N ASP A 19 6.18 4.60 -12.78
CA ASP A 19 5.00 5.10 -12.09
C ASP A 19 4.52 4.19 -10.94
N VAL A 20 4.95 2.93 -10.94
CA VAL A 20 4.63 1.94 -9.90
C VAL A 20 5.61 2.02 -8.73
N PHE A 21 6.89 2.26 -9.03
CA PHE A 21 7.99 2.29 -8.05
C PHE A 21 8.48 3.71 -7.78
N LEU A 22 7.56 4.59 -7.38
CA LEU A 22 7.88 5.96 -7.00
C LEU A 22 8.50 6.01 -5.59
N ASP A 23 9.43 6.94 -5.37
CA ASP A 23 10.04 7.20 -4.05
C ASP A 23 8.99 7.68 -3.03
N GLU A 24 7.93 8.35 -3.51
CA GLU A 24 6.79 8.80 -2.73
C GLU A 24 5.48 8.18 -3.25
N LEU A 25 4.58 7.82 -2.34
CA LEU A 25 3.31 7.19 -2.71
C LEU A 25 2.39 8.18 -3.45
N PRO A 26 1.75 7.77 -4.56
CA PRO A 26 0.82 8.60 -5.31
C PRO A 26 -0.52 8.72 -4.57
N GLY A 27 -0.55 9.51 -3.50
CA GLY A 27 -1.76 9.96 -2.80
C GLY A 27 -2.86 8.91 -2.60
N LEU A 28 -4.10 9.32 -2.88
CA LEU A 28 -5.24 8.40 -2.88
C LEU A 28 -5.19 7.51 -4.13
N PRO A 29 -5.57 6.23 -4.02
CA PRO A 29 -5.65 5.37 -5.19
C PRO A 29 -6.60 5.99 -6.22
N PRO A 30 -6.33 5.82 -7.52
CA PRO A 30 -7.25 6.24 -8.58
C PRO A 30 -8.65 5.67 -8.35
N VAL A 31 -9.67 6.35 -8.89
CA VAL A 31 -11.03 5.82 -8.92
C VAL A 31 -10.99 4.45 -9.57
N ARG A 32 -11.31 3.42 -8.79
CA ARG A 32 -11.31 2.05 -9.27
C ARG A 32 -12.62 1.82 -10.03
N GLU A 33 -12.57 1.05 -11.11
CA GLU A 33 -13.76 0.70 -11.90
C GLU A 33 -14.74 -0.21 -11.13
N VAL A 34 -14.27 -0.84 -10.05
CA VAL A 34 -15.03 -1.78 -9.23
C VAL A 34 -15.20 -1.23 -7.81
N GLU A 35 -16.41 -1.37 -7.29
CA GLU A 35 -16.75 -1.02 -5.92
C GLU A 35 -16.19 -2.06 -4.93
N PHE A 36 -15.53 -1.58 -3.87
CA PHE A 36 -14.97 -2.43 -2.83
C PHE A 36 -16.01 -2.65 -1.74
N ASN A 37 -16.42 -3.90 -1.55
CA ASN A 37 -17.32 -4.31 -0.47
C ASN A 37 -16.51 -4.98 0.64
N ILE A 38 -16.83 -4.65 1.90
CA ILE A 38 -16.27 -5.35 3.07
C ILE A 38 -17.32 -6.33 3.57
N GLU A 39 -17.08 -7.62 3.33
CA GLU A 39 -17.93 -8.67 3.85
C GLU A 39 -17.60 -8.92 5.32
N LEU A 40 -18.63 -8.85 6.17
CA LEU A 40 -18.49 -9.18 7.58
C LEU A 40 -18.87 -10.64 7.81
N ILE A 41 -18.14 -11.30 8.69
CA ILE A 41 -18.55 -12.61 9.21
C ILE A 41 -19.90 -12.43 9.91
N PRO A 42 -20.90 -13.31 9.69
CA PRO A 42 -22.19 -13.21 10.35
C PRO A 42 -22.05 -13.10 11.87
N GLY A 43 -22.71 -12.11 12.48
CA GLY A 43 -22.63 -11.83 13.92
C GLY A 43 -21.52 -10.85 14.32
N SER A 44 -20.78 -10.27 13.37
CA SER A 44 -19.83 -9.20 13.66
C SER A 44 -20.55 -7.92 14.07
N GLU A 45 -20.10 -7.29 15.16
CA GLU A 45 -20.63 -6.01 15.65
C GLU A 45 -19.67 -4.85 15.35
N PRO A 46 -20.16 -3.61 15.18
CA PRO A 46 -19.30 -2.44 15.02
C PRO A 46 -18.37 -2.24 16.23
N ILE A 47 -17.09 -1.94 15.97
CA ILE A 47 -16.13 -1.65 17.02
C ILE A 47 -16.10 -0.14 17.34
N SER A 48 -16.14 0.19 18.63
CA SER A 48 -15.93 1.55 19.13
C SER A 48 -14.82 1.54 20.16
N LYS A 49 -13.71 2.22 19.87
CA LYS A 49 -12.55 2.35 20.76
C LYS A 49 -12.13 3.80 20.83
N ALA A 50 -11.85 4.29 22.05
CA ALA A 50 -11.37 5.64 22.23
C ALA A 50 -10.03 5.84 21.49
N PRO A 51 -9.81 6.99 20.83
CA PRO A 51 -8.51 7.32 20.24
C PRO A 51 -7.40 7.29 21.30
N TYR A 52 -6.20 6.91 20.89
CA TYR A 52 -5.03 7.07 21.73
C TYR A 52 -4.73 8.55 21.95
N ARG A 53 -4.21 8.91 23.13
CA ARG A 53 -3.75 10.27 23.40
C ARG A 53 -2.39 10.46 22.74
N MET A 54 -2.35 11.26 21.67
CA MET A 54 -1.09 11.70 21.05
C MET A 54 -0.34 12.67 21.97
#